data_AF-A0A2D4QYW3-F1
#
_entry.id   AF-A0A2D4QYW3-F1
#
_cell.length_a   1.000
_cell.length_b   1.000
_cell.length_c   1.000
_cell.angle_alpha   90.00
_cell.angle_beta   90.00
_cell.angle_gamma   90.00
#
_symmetry.space_group_name_H-M   'P 1'
#
loop_
_entity.id
_entity.type
_entity.pdbx_description
1 polymer ?
#
loop_
_entity_poly.entity_id
_entity_poly.type
_entity_poly.pdbx_seq_one_letter_code
_entity_poly.pdbx_strand_id
1 'polypeptide(L)' 'MMDLYNKIMKVFWLVFAIILFLLVTFKCFSDGFERWAVYYLFVLLAVGMYFFKIWMMKRMERHIAYMKEQESLNQKK' A
#
# COMPACT_ATOMS: atom_id res chain seq x y z
N MET A 1 -6.30 9.22 -18.35
CA MET A 1 -4.91 9.54 -17.94
C MET A 1 -4.70 9.47 -16.43
N MET A 2 -5.59 10.02 -15.57
CA MET A 2 -5.46 9.96 -14.10
C MET A 2 -5.46 8.55 -13.46
N ASP A 3 -6.16 7.59 -14.09
CA ASP A 3 -6.38 6.24 -13.53
C ASP A 3 -5.11 5.37 -13.53
N LEU A 4 -4.30 5.47 -14.59
CA LEU A 4 -3.13 4.60 -14.78
C LEU A 4 -2.01 4.93 -13.80
N TYR A 5 -1.78 6.23 -13.54
CA TYR A 5 -0.73 6.71 -12.64
C TYR A 5 -0.99 6.28 -11.20
N ASN A 6 -2.23 6.43 -10.73
CA ASN A 6 -2.63 6.05 -9.38
C ASN A 6 -2.58 4.51 -9.18
N LYS A 7 -2.89 3.76 -10.24
CA LYS A 7 -2.84 2.30 -10.27
C LYS A 7 -1.40 1.75 -10.31
N ILE A 8 -0.50 2.40 -11.04
CA ILE A 8 0.94 2.07 -11.08
C ILE A 8 1.60 2.35 -9.73
N MET A 9 1.28 3.47 -9.10
CA MET A 9 1.82 3.83 -7.78
C MET A 9 1.33 2.90 -6.64
N LYS A 10 0.13 2.32 -6.82
CA LYS A 10 -0.40 1.22 -5.99
C LYS A 10 0.45 -0.03 -6.10
N VAL A 11 0.65 -0.51 -7.33
CA VAL A 11 1.38 -1.75 -7.62
C VAL A 11 2.86 -1.62 -7.23
N PHE A 12 3.48 -0.46 -7.42
CA PHE A 12 4.86 -0.22 -7.01
C PHE A 12 5.09 -0.47 -5.51
N TRP A 13 4.22 0.08 -4.66
CA TRP A 13 4.33 -0.13 -3.21
C TRP A 13 3.97 -1.55 -2.77
N LEU A 14 3.10 -2.23 -3.53
CA LEU A 14 2.80 -3.64 -3.38
C LEU A 14 4.05 -4.49 -3.57
N VAL A 15 4.73 -4.27 -4.69
CA VAL A 15 5.96 -4.95 -5.07
C VAL A 15 7.08 -4.62 -4.07
N PHE A 16 7.18 -3.37 -3.62
CA PHE A 16 8.16 -2.96 -2.61
C PHE A 16 7.96 -3.67 -1.27
N ALA A 17 6.71 -3.81 -0.80
CA ALA A 17 6.40 -4.54 0.42
C ALA A 17 6.74 -6.04 0.30
N ILE A 18 6.46 -6.66 -0.85
CA ILE A 18 6.81 -8.05 -1.14
C ILE A 18 8.33 -8.26 -1.13
N ILE A 19 9.08 -7.35 -1.75
CA ILE A 19 10.56 -7.41 -1.76
C ILE A 19 11.13 -7.29 -0.34
N LEU A 20 10.62 -6.36 0.46
CA LEU A 20 11.04 -6.22 1.87
C LEU A 20 10.74 -7.48 2.69
N PHE A 21 9.58 -8.10 2.48
CA PHE A 21 9.23 -9.36 3.14
C PHE A 21 10.20 -10.50 2.79
N LEU A 22 10.56 -10.63 1.50
CA LEU A 22 11.54 -11.62 1.03
C LEU A 22 12.94 -11.37 1.61
N LEU A 23 13.39 -10.12 1.64
CA LEU A 23 14.70 -9.75 2.18
C LEU A 23 14.82 -10.08 3.67
N VAL A 24 13.80 -9.75 4.46
CA VAL A 24 13.81 -10.06 5.91
C VAL A 24 13.72 -11.56 6.15
N THR A 25 12.92 -12.29 5.36
CA THR A 25 12.83 -13.75 5.46
C THR A 25 14.18 -14.41 5.14
N PHE A 26 14.88 -13.95 4.10
CA PHE A 26 16.19 -14.47 3.71
C PHE A 26 17.26 -14.18 4.77
N LYS A 27 17.25 -12.94 5.31
CA LYS A 27 18.13 -12.53 6.42
C LYS A 27 17.89 -13.34 7.70
N CYS A 28 16.64 -13.67 8.00
CA CYS A 28 16.31 -14.49 9.17
C CYS A 28 16.84 -15.93 9.06
N PHE A 29 16.86 -16.50 7.84
CA PHE A 29 17.42 -17.82 7.59
C PHE A 29 18.96 -17.84 7.65
N SER A 30 19.62 -16.76 7.24
CA SER A 30 21.09 -16.71 7.14
C SER A 30 21.79 -16.30 8.43
N ASP A 31 21.23 -15.37 9.22
CA ASP A 31 21.89 -14.80 10.41
C ASP A 31 21.34 -15.34 11.75
N GLY A 32 20.33 -16.23 11.71
CA GLY A 32 19.76 -16.90 12.89
C GLY A 32 18.55 -16.20 13.50
N PHE A 33 17.54 -17.01 13.85
CA PHE A 33 16.21 -16.56 14.30
C PHE A 33 16.24 -15.71 15.58
N GLU A 34 17.21 -15.94 16.46
CA GLU A 34 17.29 -15.33 17.79
C GLU A 34 17.50 -13.81 17.78
N ARG A 35 18.24 -13.29 16.79
CA ARG A 35 18.40 -11.83 16.57
C ARG A 35 17.38 -11.25 15.61
N TRP A 36 16.92 -12.03 14.63
CA TRP A 36 16.07 -11.54 13.54
C TRP A 36 14.56 -11.64 13.83
N ALA A 37 14.14 -12.40 14.83
CA ALA A 37 12.73 -12.50 15.25
C ALA A 37 12.13 -11.16 15.70
N VAL A 38 12.91 -10.26 16.33
CA VAL A 38 12.44 -8.90 16.64
C VAL A 38 12.14 -8.09 15.37
N TYR A 39 12.87 -8.34 14.27
CA TYR A 39 12.62 -7.69 12.99
C TYR A 39 11.36 -8.23 12.30
N TYR A 40 10.82 -9.38 12.71
CA TYR A 40 9.49 -9.81 12.25
C TYR A 40 8.36 -8.88 12.75
N LEU A 41 8.54 -8.23 13.90
CA LEU A 41 7.62 -7.19 14.36
C LEU A 41 7.63 -5.98 13.42
N PHE A 42 8.81 -5.63 12.89
CA PHE A 42 8.97 -4.63 11.82
C PHE A 42 8.37 -5.07 10.49
N VAL A 43 8.47 -6.36 10.14
CA VAL A 43 7.81 -6.93 8.97
C VAL A 43 6.29 -6.88 9.12
N LEU A 44 5.76 -7.26 10.28
CA LEU A 44 4.34 -7.16 10.60
C LEU A 44 3.84 -5.71 10.52
N LEU A 45 4.62 -4.75 11.02
CA LEU A 45 4.34 -3.32 10.87
C LEU A 45 4.36 -2.89 9.40
N ALA A 46 5.33 -3.34 8.60
CA ALA A 46 5.40 -3.02 7.17
C ALA A 46 4.21 -3.60 6.39
N VAL A 47 3.81 -4.83 6.70
CA VAL A 47 2.59 -5.47 6.16
C VAL A 47 1.34 -4.71 6.61
N GLY A 48 1.27 -4.32 7.88
CA GLY A 48 0.20 -3.49 8.42
C GLY A 48 0.09 -2.13 7.71
N MET A 49 1.23 -1.48 7.46
CA MET A 49 1.33 -0.22 6.73
C MET A 49 0.86 -0.39 5.27
N TYR A 50 1.19 -1.52 4.65
CA TYR A 50 0.70 -1.88 3.33
C TYR A 50 -0.83 -2.02 3.28
N PHE A 51 -1.44 -2.73 4.24
CA PHE A 51 -2.89 -2.78 4.40
C PHE A 51 -3.50 -1.40 4.64
N PHE A 52 -2.86 -0.58 5.47
CA PHE A 52 -3.29 0.80 5.75
C PHE A 52 -3.30 1.65 4.48
N LYS A 53 -2.28 1.49 3.62
CA LYS A 53 -2.18 2.18 2.33
C LYS A 53 -3.29 1.77 1.36
N ILE A 54 -3.61 0.48 1.29
CA ILE A 54 -4.74 -0.04 0.51
C ILE A 54 -6.05 0.60 0.98
N TRP A 55 -6.27 0.60 2.30
CA TRP A 55 -7.47 1.15 2.91
C TRP A 55 -7.62 2.65 2.63
N MET A 56 -6.54 3.42 2.79
CA MET A 56 -6.52 4.87 2.54
C MET A 56 -6.86 5.19 1.09
N MET A 57 -6.33 4.43 0.12
CA MET A 57 -6.65 4.68 -1.29
C MET A 57 -8.06 4.23 -1.67
N LYS A 58 -8.58 3.14 -1.07
CA LYS A 58 -9.99 2.74 -1.25
C LYS A 58 -10.94 3.80 -0.69
N ARG A 59 -10.57 4.45 0.41
CA ARG A 59 -11.28 5.62 0.96
C ARG A 59 -11.20 6.83 0.01
N MET A 60 -10.02 7.12 -0.53
CA MET A 60 -9.81 8.27 -1.42
C MET A 60 -10.57 8.15 -2.74
N GLU A 61 -10.64 6.95 -3.33
CA GLU A 61 -11.44 6.69 -4.55
C GLU A 61 -12.91 7.03 -4.35
N ARG A 62 -13.49 6.75 -3.18
CA ARG A 62 -14.87 7.12 -2.84
C ARG A 62 -15.08 8.64 -2.78
N HIS A 63 -14.12 9.38 -2.22
CA HIS A 63 -14.18 10.84 -2.17
C HIS A 63 -14.04 11.48 -3.56
N ILE A 64 -13.13 10.97 -4.40
CA ILE A 64 -12.94 11.46 -5.76
C ILE A 64 -14.18 11.19 -6.62
N ALA A 65 -14.80 10.01 -6.49
CA ALA A 65 -16.05 9.69 -7.19
C ALA A 65 -17.18 10.65 -6.80
N TYR A 66 -17.34 10.95 -5.50
CA TYR A 66 -18.34 11.89 -5.01
C TYR A 66 -18.12 13.34 -5.50
N MET A 67 -16.86 13.78 -5.58
CA MET A 67 -16.53 15.11 -6.11
C MET A 67 -16.83 15.21 -7.61
N LYS A 68 -16.53 14.15 -8.38
CA LYS A 68 -16.78 14.08 -9.81
C LYS A 68 -18.27 14.11 -10.15
N GLU A 69 -19.09 13.44 -9.33
CA GLU A 69 -20.54 13.44 -9.44
C GLU A 69 -21.10 14.86 -9.15
N GLN A 70 -20.60 15.53 -8.11
CA GLN A 70 -20.96 16.92 -7.83
C GLN A 70 -20.54 17.90 -8.93
N GLU A 71 -19.33 17.79 -9.49
CA GLU A 71 -18.90 18.63 -10.62
C GLU A 71 -19.82 18.47 -11.83
N SER A 72 -20.23 17.23 -12.14
CA SER A 72 -21.13 16.96 -13.27
C SER A 72 -22.55 17.52 -13.07
N LEU A 73 -23.03 17.55 -11.82
CA LEU A 73 -24.32 18.12 -11.45
C LEU A 73 -24.29 19.65 -11.47
N ASN A 74 -23.16 20.25 -11.07
CA ASN A 74 -23.00 21.70 -11.02
C ASN A 74 -22.77 22.33 -12.41
N GLN A 75 -22.22 21.58 -13.38
CA GLN A 75 -22.13 22.02 -14.78
C GLN A 75 -23.46 21.92 -15.56
N LYS A 76 -24.44 21.18 -15.04
CA LYS A 76 -25.76 20.98 -15.68
C LYS A 76 -26.82 22.00 -15.23
N LYS A 77 -26.46 22.90 -14.32
CA LYS A 77 -27.33 23.92 -13.71
C LYS A 77 -26.93 25.30 -14.20
#